data_AF-X1DUJ0-F1
#
_entry.id   AF-X1DUJ0-F1
#
_cell.length_a   1.000
_cell.length_b   1.000
_cell.length_c   1.000
_cell.angle_alpha   90.00
_cell.angle_beta   90.00
_cell.angle_gamma   90.00
#
_symmetry.space_group_name_H-M   'P 1'
#
loop_
_entity.id
_entity.type
_entity.pdbx_description
1 polymer ?
#
loop_
_entity_poly.entity_id
_entity_poly.type
_entity_poly.pdbx_seq_one_letter_code
_entity_poly.pdbx_strand_id
1 'polypeptide(L)' 'MLELSSTTTPNVGIIHLSDLHFTDGGNVLETKWELLFRALKDNFLNCLFVYIVVSGDIASTGKESEYKVAITYF' A
#
# COMPACT_ATOMS: atom_id res chain seq x y z
N MET A 1 -4.45 -39.97 -19.86
CA MET A 1 -5.06 -39.04 -18.89
C MET A 1 -4.11 -37.87 -18.78
N LEU A 2 -4.33 -36.85 -19.62
CA LEU A 2 -3.51 -35.64 -19.64
C LEU A 2 -4.02 -34.74 -18.52
N GLU A 3 -3.22 -34.52 -17.49
CA GLU A 3 -3.48 -33.46 -16.51
C GLU A 3 -3.45 -32.14 -17.28
N LEU A 4 -4.62 -31.51 -17.40
CA LEU A 4 -4.72 -30.12 -17.79
C LEU A 4 -3.98 -29.32 -16.73
N SER A 5 -2.78 -28.84 -17.05
CA SER A 5 -2.07 -27.88 -16.21
C SER A 5 -3.01 -26.71 -15.98
N SER A 6 -3.41 -26.52 -14.72
CA SER A 6 -4.20 -25.37 -14.33
C SER A 6 -3.40 -24.13 -14.69
N THR A 7 -3.82 -23.38 -15.71
CA THR A 7 -3.31 -22.05 -15.98
C THR A 7 -3.77 -21.15 -14.82
N THR A 8 -2.97 -21.07 -13.78
CA THR A 8 -3.17 -20.11 -12.69
C THR A 8 -3.12 -18.72 -13.31
N THR A 9 -4.29 -18.09 -13.43
CA THR A 9 -4.36 -16.69 -13.82
C THR A 9 -3.63 -15.88 -12.74
N PRO A 10 -2.66 -15.03 -13.09
CA PRO A 10 -1.90 -14.29 -12.08
C PRO A 10 -2.84 -13.34 -11.33
N ASN A 11 -2.89 -13.50 -10.00
CA ASN A 11 -3.68 -12.60 -9.15
C ASN A 11 -2.94 -11.28 -9.00
N VAL A 12 -3.67 -10.17 -9.16
CA VAL A 12 -3.16 -8.82 -8.91
C VAL A 12 -3.80 -8.27 -7.66
N GLY A 13 -2.98 -7.85 -6.72
CA GLY A 13 -3.37 -7.15 -5.52
C GLY A 13 -3.34 -5.64 -5.71
N ILE A 14 -4.33 -4.93 -5.16
CA ILE A 14 -4.33 -3.47 -5.09
C ILE A 14 -4.56 -3.08 -3.64
N ILE A 15 -3.63 -2.31 -3.09
CA ILE A 15 -3.72 -1.68 -1.79
C ILE A 15 -4.06 -0.22 -2.04
N HIS A 16 -5.18 0.23 -1.52
CA HIS A 16 -5.62 1.60 -1.67
C HIS A 16 -5.56 2.32 -0.34
N LEU A 17 -4.75 3.38 -0.27
CA LEU A 17 -4.57 4.23 0.91
C LEU A 17 -5.07 5.64 0.56
N SER A 18 -5.97 6.18 1.39
CA SER A 18 -6.54 7.52 1.22
C SER A 18 -6.42 8.35 2.49
N ASP A 19 -6.42 9.67 2.35
CA ASP A 19 -6.55 10.65 3.44
C ASP A 19 -5.50 10.45 4.54
N LEU A 20 -4.25 10.34 4.10
CA LEU A 20 -3.11 10.06 4.97
C LEU A 20 -2.72 11.28 5.83
N HIS A 21 -2.85 12.49 5.30
CA HIS A 21 -2.52 13.75 5.99
C HIS A 21 -1.11 13.77 6.61
N PHE A 22 -0.07 13.52 5.82
CA PHE A 22 1.32 13.67 6.22
C PHE A 22 1.62 15.10 6.70
N THR A 23 2.39 15.18 7.79
CA THR A 23 2.88 16.44 8.36
C THR A 23 4.41 16.45 8.35
N ASP A 24 5.02 17.59 8.60
CA ASP A 24 6.48 17.69 8.79
C ASP A 24 6.98 16.83 9.98
N GLY A 25 6.10 16.48 10.92
CA GLY A 25 6.40 15.65 12.09
C GLY A 25 6.17 14.15 11.88
N GLY A 26 5.83 13.71 10.67
CA GLY A 26 5.55 12.30 10.36
C GLY A 26 4.07 12.01 10.11
N ASN A 27 3.68 10.74 10.32
CA ASN A 27 2.33 10.27 10.00
C ASN A 27 1.82 9.15 10.90
N VAL A 28 0.50 9.05 11.02
CA VAL A 28 -0.18 7.95 11.75
C VAL A 28 0.20 6.56 11.22
N LEU A 29 0.58 6.44 9.95
CA LEU A 29 1.08 5.22 9.34
C LEU A 29 2.23 4.59 10.12
N GLU A 30 3.10 5.38 10.77
CA GLU A 30 4.20 4.88 11.59
C GLU A 30 3.70 3.95 12.71
N THR A 31 2.64 4.36 13.38
CA THR A 31 2.03 3.58 14.47
C THR A 31 1.24 2.36 13.99
N LYS A 32 0.88 2.33 12.70
CA LYS A 32 0.04 1.30 12.08
C LYS A 32 0.81 0.38 11.14
N TRP A 33 2.11 0.60 10.96
CA TRP A 33 2.90 -0.06 9.93
C TRP A 33 2.90 -1.59 10.08
N GLU A 34 3.09 -2.08 11.31
CA GLU A 34 3.05 -3.53 11.57
C GLU A 34 1.67 -4.15 11.30
N LEU A 35 0.60 -3.43 11.64
CA LEU A 35 -0.77 -3.90 11.42
C LEU A 35 -1.09 -3.94 9.92
N LEU A 36 -0.68 -2.90 9.18
CA LEU A 36 -0.80 -2.86 7.73
C LEU A 36 -0.04 -4.04 7.12
N PHE A 37 1.23 -4.22 7.47
CA PHE A 37 2.05 -5.30 6.92
C PHE A 37 1.47 -6.70 7.18
N ARG A 38 0.94 -6.96 8.38
CA ARG A 38 0.25 -8.22 8.69
C ARG A 38 -0.98 -8.42 7.81
N ALA A 39 -1.84 -7.41 7.72
CA ALA A 39 -3.02 -7.48 6.87
C ALA A 39 -2.64 -7.72 5.39
N LEU A 40 -1.57 -7.09 4.91
CA LEU A 40 -1.08 -7.31 3.55
C LEU A 40 -0.59 -8.74 3.35
N LYS A 41 0.21 -9.25 4.28
CA LYS A 41 0.74 -10.62 4.19
C LYS A 41 -0.39 -11.65 4.16
N ASP A 42 -1.39 -11.50 5.02
CA ASP A 42 -2.47 -12.48 5.14
C ASP A 42 -3.40 -12.48 3.91
N ASN A 43 -3.56 -11.34 3.23
CA ASN A 43 -4.50 -11.20 2.11
C ASN A 43 -3.85 -11.30 0.72
N PHE A 44 -2.56 -11.02 0.57
CA PHE A 44 -1.90 -10.89 -0.73
C PHE A 44 -0.79 -11.93 -0.99
N LEU A 45 -0.66 -12.95 -0.14
CA LEU A 45 0.36 -14.02 -0.24
C LEU A 45 0.40 -14.72 -1.62
N ASN A 46 -0.74 -14.81 -2.31
CA ASN A 46 -0.88 -15.47 -3.61
C ASN A 46 -0.99 -14.48 -4.80
N CYS A 47 -0.71 -13.21 -4.58
CA CYS A 47 -0.68 -12.19 -5.64
C CYS A 47 0.70 -12.15 -6.31
N LEU A 48 0.72 -12.23 -7.64
CA LEU A 48 1.96 -12.11 -8.42
C LEU A 48 2.46 -10.65 -8.43
N PHE A 49 1.53 -9.71 -8.46
CA PHE A 49 1.79 -8.28 -8.41
C PHE A 49 0.92 -7.64 -7.34
N VAL A 50 1.50 -6.71 -6.58
CA VAL A 50 0.77 -5.88 -5.63
C VAL A 50 1.08 -4.43 -5.92
N TYR A 51 0.04 -3.63 -6.18
CA TYR A 51 0.15 -2.20 -6.42
C TYR A 51 -0.32 -1.43 -5.18
N ILE A 52 0.45 -0.43 -4.78
CA ILE A 52 0.01 0.55 -3.77
C ILE A 52 -0.47 1.78 -4.53
N VAL A 53 -1.74 2.12 -4.33
CA VAL A 53 -2.37 3.32 -4.86
C VAL A 53 -2.62 4.26 -3.69
N VAL A 54 -2.05 5.44 -3.76
CA VAL A 54 -2.26 6.51 -2.78
C VAL A 54 -3.11 7.60 -3.41
N SER A 55 -4.20 8.00 -2.76
CA SER A 55 -5.10 9.05 -3.25
C SER A 55 -5.57 9.97 -2.13
N GLY A 56 -6.36 10.99 -2.48
CA GLY A 56 -6.96 11.92 -1.52
C GLY A 56 -5.92 12.85 -0.89
N ASP A 57 -6.17 13.24 0.36
CA ASP A 57 -5.34 14.22 1.06
C ASP A 57 -4.05 13.58 1.59
N ILE A 58 -3.05 13.49 0.71
CA ILE A 58 -1.73 12.95 1.05
C ILE A 58 -1.03 13.87 2.05
N ALA A 59 -0.97 15.17 1.78
CA ALA A 59 -0.35 16.16 2.65
C ALA A 59 -1.42 16.84 3.52
N SER A 60 -1.10 17.13 4.79
CA SER A 60 -2.07 17.73 5.71
C SER A 60 -2.39 19.20 5.36
N THR A 61 -1.42 19.95 4.84
CA THR A 61 -1.59 21.36 4.45
C THR A 61 -1.20 21.66 3.01
N GLY A 62 -0.64 20.68 2.30
CA GLY A 62 -0.23 20.80 0.89
C GLY A 62 1.18 21.36 0.70
N LYS A 63 2.01 21.38 1.75
CA LYS A 63 3.39 21.87 1.66
C LYS A 63 4.29 20.83 0.98
N GLU A 64 5.26 21.30 0.20
CA GLU A 64 6.27 20.44 -0.43
C GLU A 64 7.01 19.56 0.59
N SER A 65 7.30 20.09 1.79
CA SER A 65 7.94 19.33 2.87
C SER A 65 7.12 18.14 3.34
N GLU A 66 5.79 18.25 3.41
CA GLU A 66 4.89 17.16 3.79
C GLU A 66 4.89 16.04 2.73
N TYR A 67 4.94 16.40 1.44
CA TYR A 67 5.10 15.42 0.36
C TYR A 67 6.47 14.73 0.38
N LYS A 68 7.54 15.45 0.75
CA LYS A 68 8.86 14.85 0.92
C LYS A 68 8.86 13.80 2.03
N VAL A 69 8.12 14.04 3.11
CA VAL A 69 7.88 13.02 4.15
C VAL A 69 7.10 11.84 3.56
N ALA A 70 6.01 12.08 2.83
CA ALA A 70 5.21 10.99 2.24
C ALA A 70 6.02 10.07 1.31
N ILE A 71 6.95 10.62 0.51
CA ILE A 71 7.81 9.84 -0.39
C ILE A 71 8.72 8.86 0.36
N THR A 72 9.07 9.10 1.63
CA THR A 72 9.93 8.15 2.35
C THR A 72 9.18 6.87 2.77
N TYR A 73 7.86 6.79 2.58
CA TYR A 73 7.01 5.66 2.97
C TYR A 73 6.69 4.69 1.81
N PHE A 74 6.96 5.06 0.56
CA PHE A 74 6.58 4.30 -0.63
C PHE A 74 7.75 4.16 -1.60
#